data_AF-A0A382DIN5-F1
#
_entry.id   AF-A0A382DIN5-F1
#
_cell.length_a   1.000
_cell.length_b   1.000
_cell.length_c   1.000
_cell.angle_alpha   90.00
_cell.angle_beta   90.00
_cell.angle_gamma   90.00
#
_symmetry.space_group_name_H-M   'P 1'
#
loop_
_entity.id
_entity.type
_entity.pdbx_description
1 polymer ?
#
loop_
_entity_poly.entity_id
_entity_poly.type
_entity_poly.pdbx_seq_one_letter_code
_entity_poly.pdbx_strand_id
1 'polypeptide(L)'
;MPDSLTIKESNIEGLGLFATKKIEKGTDFGISHIPNDKFENGFIRTPLGGFVNHSNNPNTIKMNELSDNTFHLIALRNIEPDEEITLKYTLYNDGLLIYWSDNIDNK
;
A
#
# COMPACT_ATOMS: atom_id res chain seq x y z
N MET A 1 -3.87 11.95 -6.47
CA MET A 1 -4.33 10.89 -5.55
C MET A 1 -5.67 10.41 -6.08
N PRO A 2 -6.01 9.10 -5.97
CA PRO A 2 -7.32 8.60 -6.39
C PRO A 2 -8.46 9.29 -5.63
N ASP A 3 -9.58 9.55 -6.30
CA ASP A 3 -10.76 10.22 -5.69
C ASP A 3 -11.39 9.40 -4.55
N SER A 4 -11.07 8.10 -4.47
CA SER A 4 -11.48 7.20 -3.39
C SER A 4 -10.68 7.40 -2.10
N LEU A 5 -9.63 8.23 -2.10
CA LEU A 5 -8.74 8.46 -0.97
C LEU A 5 -8.64 9.95 -0.62
N THR A 6 -8.45 10.21 0.67
CA THR A 6 -8.12 11.53 1.20
C THR A 6 -7.06 11.41 2.29
N ILE A 7 -6.50 12.53 2.72
CA ILE A 7 -5.52 12.59 3.82
C ILE A 7 -6.20 13.23 5.02
N LYS A 8 -6.06 12.60 6.20
CA LYS A 8 -6.57 13.11 7.49
C LYS A 8 -5.53 12.83 8.58
N GLU A 9 -5.74 13.40 9.76
CA GLU A 9 -4.99 12.99 10.95
C GLU A 9 -5.21 11.51 11.23
N SER A 10 -4.12 10.80 11.46
CA SER A 10 -4.11 9.37 11.75
C SER A 10 -4.15 9.13 13.26
N ASN A 11 -4.82 8.05 13.66
CA ASN A 11 -4.73 7.54 15.04
C ASN A 11 -3.48 6.68 15.27
N ILE A 12 -2.72 6.40 14.22
CA ILE A 12 -1.47 5.62 14.25
C ILE A 12 -0.29 6.58 14.36
N GLU A 13 -0.05 7.37 13.32
CA GLU A 13 1.07 8.31 13.26
C GLU A 13 0.79 9.44 12.27
N GLY A 14 0.94 10.69 12.72
CA GLY A 14 0.88 11.89 11.87
C GLY A 14 -0.37 11.96 10.99
N LEU A 15 -0.16 11.91 9.68
CA LEU A 15 -1.23 11.92 8.67
C LEU A 15 -1.34 10.54 8.02
N GLY A 16 -2.57 10.12 7.72
CA GLY A 16 -2.88 8.85 7.10
C GLY A 16 -3.73 9.02 5.84
N LEU A 17 -3.75 7.99 5.00
CA LEU A 17 -4.70 7.86 3.90
C LEU A 17 -6.01 7.27 4.40
N PHE A 18 -7.15 7.81 3.98
CA PHE A 18 -8.47 7.36 4.39
C PHE A 18 -9.38 7.15 3.19
N ALA A 19 -10.22 6.11 3.24
CA ALA A 19 -11.24 5.86 2.25
C ALA A 19 -12.34 6.94 2.29
N THR A 20 -12.67 7.56 1.16
CA THR A 20 -13.80 8.51 1.04
C THR A 20 -15.11 7.82 0.67
N LYS A 21 -15.01 6.59 0.18
CA LYS A 21 -16.11 5.72 -0.22
C LYS A 21 -15.70 4.28 -0.03
N LYS A 22 -16.67 3.36 -0.15
CA LYS A 22 -16.37 1.93 -0.15
C LYS A 22 -15.41 1.59 -1.28
N ILE A 23 -14.38 0.82 -0.96
CA ILE A 23 -13.39 0.31 -1.90
C ILE A 23 -13.48 -1.21 -1.94
N GLU A 24 -13.47 -1.77 -3.14
CA GLU A 24 -13.53 -3.21 -3.35
C GLU A 24 -12.15 -3.85 -3.21
N LYS A 25 -12.12 -5.10 -2.72
CA LYS A 25 -10.92 -5.93 -2.73
C LYS A 25 -10.30 -5.96 -4.12
N GLY A 26 -8.97 -5.87 -4.19
CA GLY A 26 -8.21 -5.91 -5.43
C GLY A 26 -8.15 -4.56 -6.16
N THR A 27 -8.79 -3.50 -5.64
CA THR A 27 -8.62 -2.15 -6.17
C THR A 27 -7.15 -1.77 -6.11
N ASP A 28 -6.58 -1.43 -7.26
CA ASP A 28 -5.26 -0.84 -7.38
C ASP A 28 -5.38 0.69 -7.27
N PHE A 29 -4.74 1.25 -6.25
CA PHE A 29 -4.71 2.70 -6.04
C PHE A 29 -3.65 3.39 -6.90
N GLY A 30 -2.75 2.63 -7.51
CA GLY A 30 -1.64 3.09 -8.33
C GLY A 30 -0.30 3.09 -7.61
N ILE A 31 0.68 3.73 -8.26
CA ILE A 31 2.09 3.73 -7.84
C ILE A 31 2.23 4.38 -6.46
N SER A 32 2.81 3.64 -5.54
CA SER A 32 3.20 4.08 -4.20
C SER A 32 4.69 4.38 -4.10
N HIS A 33 5.54 3.54 -4.70
CA HIS A 33 7.00 3.67 -4.63
C HIS A 33 7.64 3.40 -6.00
N ILE A 34 8.70 4.12 -6.29
CA ILE A 34 9.55 3.93 -7.47
C ILE A 34 10.98 3.69 -6.96
N PRO A 35 11.62 2.54 -7.26
CA PRO A 35 12.99 2.27 -6.85
C PRO A 35 13.95 3.35 -7.36
N ASN A 36 14.72 3.92 -6.46
CA ASN A 36 15.78 4.87 -6.76
C ASN A 36 16.76 4.96 -5.57
N ASP A 37 17.96 4.42 -5.74
CA ASP A 37 19.00 4.32 -4.71
C ASP A 37 19.53 5.67 -4.20
N LYS A 38 19.27 6.75 -4.93
CA LYS A 38 19.65 8.13 -4.53
C LYS A 38 18.71 8.75 -3.50
N PHE A 39 17.58 8.10 -3.19
CA PHE A 39 16.57 8.61 -2.28
C PHE A 39 16.57 7.83 -0.97
N GLU A 40 15.99 8.43 0.06
CA GLU A 40 15.84 7.82 1.38
C GLU A 40 15.21 6.42 1.26
N ASN A 41 15.84 5.43 1.90
CA ASN A 41 15.42 4.03 1.88
C ASN A 41 15.38 3.39 0.47
N GLY A 42 15.98 4.03 -0.55
CA GLY A 42 16.05 3.51 -1.91
C GLY A 42 14.79 3.69 -2.75
N PHE A 43 13.87 4.59 -2.35
CA PHE A 43 12.63 4.82 -3.08
C PHE A 43 12.25 6.29 -3.19
N ILE A 44 11.73 6.68 -4.36
CA ILE A 44 10.85 7.83 -4.48
C ILE A 44 9.46 7.39 -4.03
N ARG A 45 8.86 8.14 -3.10
CA ARG A 45 7.48 7.91 -2.62
C ARG A 45 6.53 8.87 -3.32
N THR A 46 5.44 8.35 -3.88
CA THR A 46 4.31 9.18 -4.30
C THR A 46 3.50 9.61 -3.07
N PRO A 47 2.46 10.46 -3.19
CA PRO A 47 1.57 10.72 -2.07
C PRO A 47 0.97 9.44 -1.44
N LEU A 48 0.78 8.37 -2.23
CA LEU A 48 0.33 7.09 -1.67
C LEU A 48 1.39 6.47 -0.77
N GLY A 49 2.64 6.38 -1.22
CA GLY A 49 3.73 5.83 -0.41
C GLY A 49 4.14 6.72 0.78
N GLY A 50 3.89 8.02 0.69
CA GLY A 50 4.25 8.99 1.72
C GLY A 50 3.27 9.10 2.89
N PHE A 51 1.98 8.81 2.68
CA PHE A 51 0.93 8.95 3.69
C PHE A 51 0.30 7.62 4.12
N VAL A 52 0.73 6.49 3.55
CA VAL A 52 0.24 5.17 3.96
C VAL A 52 0.95 4.72 5.24
N ASN A 53 0.16 4.46 6.28
CA ASN A 53 0.68 4.07 7.59
C ASN A 53 0.88 2.57 7.74
N HIS A 54 1.60 2.21 8.79
CA HIS A 54 1.84 0.83 9.15
C HIS A 54 0.73 0.22 10.01
N SER A 55 0.35 -1.01 9.72
CA SER A 55 -0.42 -1.86 10.64
C SER A 55 0.04 -3.31 10.59
N ASN A 56 -0.07 -4.01 11.73
CA ASN A 56 0.12 -5.47 11.81
C ASN A 56 -1.07 -6.25 11.21
N ASN A 57 -2.23 -5.61 11.07
CA ASN A 57 -3.42 -6.12 10.40
C ASN A 57 -3.80 -5.15 9.25
N PRO A 58 -3.03 -5.11 8.17
CA PRO A 58 -3.22 -4.12 7.10
C PRO A 58 -4.47 -4.43 6.26
N ASN A 59 -4.98 -3.42 5.57
CA ASN A 59 -6.02 -3.58 4.55
C ASN A 59 -5.48 -3.42 3.11
N THR A 60 -4.18 -3.14 2.95
CA THR A 60 -3.52 -3.08 1.64
C THR A 60 -2.19 -3.83 1.61
N ILE A 61 -1.75 -4.15 0.39
CA ILE A 61 -0.43 -4.71 0.09
C ILE A 61 0.30 -3.83 -0.91
N LYS A 62 1.63 -3.77 -0.76
CA LYS A 62 2.53 -3.19 -1.74
C LYS A 62 2.97 -4.27 -2.72
N MET A 63 2.55 -4.19 -3.98
CA MET A 63 2.85 -5.17 -5.03
C MET A 63 3.82 -4.59 -6.06
N ASN A 64 4.85 -5.33 -6.46
CA ASN A 64 5.78 -4.91 -7.51
C ASN A 64 5.17 -5.22 -8.88
N GLU A 65 5.12 -4.22 -9.75
CA GLU A 65 4.78 -4.35 -11.16
C GLU A 65 6.08 -4.66 -11.94
N LEU A 66 6.15 -5.85 -12.55
CA LEU A 66 7.38 -6.35 -13.15
C LEU A 66 7.76 -5.60 -14.43
N SER A 67 6.78 -5.00 -15.11
CA SER A 67 6.99 -4.34 -16.40
C SER A 67 7.80 -3.04 -16.29
N ASP A 68 7.60 -2.27 -15.22
CA ASP A 68 8.27 -0.98 -14.99
C ASP A 68 9.02 -0.90 -13.65
N ASN A 69 9.04 -2.00 -12.90
CA ASN A 69 9.65 -2.14 -11.58
C ASN A 69 9.14 -1.10 -10.56
N THR A 70 7.90 -0.64 -10.71
CA THR A 70 7.26 0.22 -9.71
C THR A 70 6.50 -0.61 -8.69
N PHE A 71 6.12 -0.01 -7.56
CA PHE A 71 5.32 -0.67 -6.54
C PHE A 71 3.97 0.00 -6.41
N HIS A 72 2.91 -0.78 -6.59
CA HIS A 72 1.52 -0.37 -6.48
C HIS A 72 0.94 -0.70 -5.10
N LEU A 73 -0.05 0.07 -4.66
CA LEU A 73 -0.80 -0.18 -3.43
C LEU A 73 -2.17 -0.78 -3.77
N ILE A 74 -2.45 -1.98 -3.25
CA ILE A 74 -3.63 -2.76 -3.65
C ILE A 74 -4.45 -3.15 -2.42
N ALA A 75 -5.77 -3.01 -2.49
CA ALA A 75 -6.69 -3.42 -1.43
C ALA A 75 -6.70 -4.95 -1.23
N LEU A 76 -6.41 -5.43 -0.03
CA LEU A 76 -6.43 -6.85 0.34
C LEU A 76 -7.84 -7.38 0.63
N ARG A 77 -8.74 -6.48 1.00
CA ARG A 77 -10.15 -6.73 1.32
C ARG A 77 -10.99 -5.51 0.93
N ASN A 78 -12.30 -5.62 1.07
CA ASN A 78 -13.15 -4.44 1.01
C ASN A 78 -12.78 -3.49 2.16
N ILE A 79 -12.78 -2.19 1.88
CA ILE A 79 -12.46 -1.13 2.84
C ILE A 79 -13.67 -0.20 2.88
N GLU A 80 -14.23 -0.03 4.08
CA GLU A 80 -15.40 0.83 4.26
C GLU A 80 -15.00 2.32 4.29
N PRO A 81 -15.94 3.25 4.03
CA PRO A 81 -15.68 4.68 4.16
C PRO A 81 -15.09 5.01 5.54
N ASP A 82 -14.19 6.00 5.57
CA ASP A 82 -13.47 6.46 6.76
C ASP A 82 -12.51 5.45 7.42
N GLU A 83 -12.34 4.25 6.86
CA GLU A 83 -11.22 3.38 7.26
C GLU A 83 -9.88 3.95 6.79
N GLU A 84 -8.87 3.88 7.66
CA GLU A 84 -7.49 4.24 7.32
C GLU A 84 -6.84 3.14 6.47
N ILE A 85 -6.19 3.54 5.38
CA ILE A 85 -5.43 2.68 4.50
C ILE A 85 -4.07 2.42 5.14
N THR A 86 -3.78 1.15 5.40
CA THR A 86 -2.55 0.72 6.06
C THR A 86 -1.91 -0.44 5.33
N LEU A 87 -0.58 -0.49 5.39
CA LEU A 87 0.22 -1.60 4.88
C LEU A 87 1.07 -2.23 5.99
N LYS A 88 1.46 -3.49 5.82
CA LYS A 88 2.44 -4.10 6.71
C LYS A 88 3.85 -3.77 6.21
N TYR A 89 4.59 -2.97 6.96
CA TYR A 89 5.99 -2.72 6.68
C TYR A 89 6.74 -4.04 6.83
N THR A 90 7.37 -4.48 5.76
CA THR A 90 8.45 -5.46 5.83
C THR A 90 9.68 -4.68 6.26
N LEU A 91 9.85 -4.47 7.57
CA LEU A 91 11.07 -3.90 8.11
C LEU A 91 12.20 -4.91 7.83
N TYR A 92 13.00 -4.59 6.82
CA TYR A 92 14.36 -5.12 6.60
C TYR A 92 14.48 -6.65 6.55
N ASN A 93 14.30 -7.20 5.34
CA ASN A 93 15.32 -8.07 4.73
C ASN A 93 15.08 -8.13 3.22
N ASP A 94 16.09 -7.69 2.47
CA ASP A 94 16.50 -8.11 1.13
C ASP A 94 15.45 -8.74 0.22
N GLY A 95 15.13 -8.05 -0.87
CA GLY A 95 14.73 -8.67 -2.14
C GLY A 95 13.48 -9.56 -2.12
N LEU A 96 12.38 -9.03 -2.67
CA LEU A 96 11.50 -9.81 -3.54
C LEU A 96 10.93 -11.12 -2.93
N LEU A 97 9.85 -11.05 -2.16
CA LEU A 97 8.95 -12.20 -1.96
C LEU A 97 7.47 -11.79 -2.03
N ILE A 98 6.99 -11.80 -3.27
CA ILE A 98 5.81 -12.52 -3.77
C ILE A 98 4.89 -13.07 -2.65
N TYR A 99 3.80 -12.37 -2.34
CA TYR A 99 2.69 -12.91 -1.52
C TYR A 99 1.56 -13.52 -2.35
N TRP A 100 1.74 -13.67 -3.67
CA TRP A 100 0.69 -14.13 -4.58
C TRP A 100 0.75 -15.62 -4.96
N SER A 101 1.83 -16.35 -4.64
CA SER A 101 1.91 -17.79 -4.93
C SER A 101 1.38 -18.69 -3.81
N ASP A 102 1.38 -18.24 -2.56
CA ASP A 102 1.23 -19.17 -1.42
C ASP A 102 -0.21 -19.21 -0.82
N ASN A 103 -1.17 -18.53 -1.44
CA ASN A 103 -2.59 -18.57 -1.04
C ASN A 103 -3.54 -19.03 -2.16
N ILE A 104 -3.00 -19.67 -3.20
CA ILE A 104 -3.79 -20.45 -4.16
C ILE A 104 -3.37 -21.92 -4.05
N ASP A 105 -3.56 -22.49 -2.87
CA ASP A 105 -3.92 -23.90 -2.73
C ASP A 105 -5.30 -23.90 -2.08
N ASN A 106 -6.33 -23.93 -2.92
CA ASN A 106 -7.07 -25.14 -3.26
C ASN A 106 -7.80 -25.75 -2.05
N LYS A 107 -9.12 -25.74 -2.21
CA LYS A 107 -10.07 -26.73 -1.71
C LYS A 107 -9.47 -28.12 -1.52
#